data_AF-A0A447IJF5-F1
#
_entry.id   AF-A0A447IJF5-F1
#
_cell.length_a   1.000
_cell.length_b   1.000
_cell.length_c   1.000
_cell.angle_alpha   90.00
_cell.angle_beta   90.00
_cell.angle_gamma   90.00
#
_symmetry.space_group_name_H-M   'P 1'
#
loop_
_entity.id
_entity.type
_entity.pdbx_description
1 polymer ?
#
loop_
_entity_poly.entity_id
_entity_poly.type
_entity_poly.pdbx_seq_one_letter_code
_entity_poly.pdbx_strand_id
1 'polypeptide(L)'
;MPTTAQILLRDFVRYTGDGKPNEPVGKPAPVGDPSSGVHNPSKRDFREAIGSVTDAADRADRQVSKGMEVLAADGLADDTALFSAAMTADGVLSVRPPAGAISLNPSGTTFPNGGVLSGAGAGKTSLVRRALGNFLRGTDLVGGRIERLTIDANRQSLGDASGHAMTFNGTSGMTLADLEVRNFGTTVSGSGGGTGVLFTSSAANAKPRYNRLMNSTIIADPTAGTTIGWIMDDTDFGLVNNVLVRNTTSGLGWAHELKTRAHFNLAYGLQAEGANVAFGLGGEQSEADGGNFNVWGLITGRNIRTGYFQSKGRGNLATGWVIDGNIPDTEGRNEVVSLGLSYLAGTNSTAQENAVIDAMGFGTRPRFAGVGGSRNFLRILAHTVGQVVGFVSGAIGNVVEVLHPGQRASVAGAITDDSGQELDGPNANVVHSPATGERIGSISGYFHDQLSRAGVTWNAEHRWRKERAKIAVQAFGTDGTADNLTGIAVSTPGQADRASIWHRIGATIAADRWEWRGFGQGEVMTLDSAALYPTRNADDAQDRGKSLGKSTNRWKALYTVLVDYGDGVVDTAGPGSPEGVVPAAPGSTYRRKGGGAATGFYVKETGGTGNTGWVAK
;
A
#
# COMPACT_ATOMS: atom_id res chain seq x y z
N MET A 1 -45.58 41.51 3.92
CA MET A 1 -45.53 40.41 4.91
C MET A 1 -44.73 40.88 6.12
N PRO A 2 -45.05 40.47 7.36
CA PRO A 2 -44.28 40.86 8.53
C PRO A 2 -42.81 40.40 8.40
N THR A 3 -41.86 41.23 8.85
CA THR A 3 -40.42 40.91 8.76
C THR A 3 -40.05 39.76 9.72
N THR A 4 -38.96 39.05 9.46
CA THR A 4 -38.46 37.98 10.34
C THR A 4 -38.26 38.46 11.78
N ALA A 5 -37.82 39.71 11.97
CA ALA A 5 -37.71 40.35 13.27
C ALA A 5 -39.08 40.55 13.95
N GLN A 6 -40.10 40.95 13.19
CA GLN A 6 -41.48 41.07 13.70
C GLN A 6 -42.09 39.72 14.09
N ILE A 7 -41.68 38.62 13.43
CA ILE A 7 -42.13 37.26 13.74
C ILE A 7 -41.41 36.71 14.98
N LEU A 8 -40.08 36.82 15.06
CA LEU A 8 -39.27 36.31 16.17
C LEU A 8 -39.52 37.06 17.48
N LEU A 9 -39.78 38.36 17.39
CA LEU A 9 -40.09 39.20 18.55
C LEU A 9 -41.60 39.42 18.70
N ARG A 10 -42.43 38.64 17.99
CA ARG A 10 -43.88 38.69 18.20
C ARG A 10 -44.14 38.33 19.66
N ASP A 11 -44.96 39.13 20.34
CA ASP A 11 -45.35 38.81 21.71
C ASP A 11 -46.13 37.49 21.67
N PHE A 12 -45.48 36.41 22.08
CA PHE A 12 -46.16 35.17 22.39
C PHE A 12 -47.01 35.47 23.62
N VAL A 13 -48.32 35.57 23.42
CA VAL A 13 -49.28 35.48 24.51
C VAL A 13 -49.13 34.07 25.07
N ARG A 14 -48.23 33.89 26.05
CA ARG A 14 -48.19 32.68 26.87
C ARG A 14 -49.49 32.68 27.67
N TYR A 15 -50.46 31.89 27.21
CA TYR A 15 -51.56 31.42 28.04
C TYR A 15 -51.00 30.39 29.04
N THR A 16 -50.26 30.84 30.04
CA THR A 16 -49.99 30.05 31.25
C THR A 16 -50.39 30.94 32.42
N GLY A 17 -51.49 30.54 33.08
CA GLY A 17 -52.36 31.36 33.91
C GLY A 17 -51.61 32.27 34.88
N ASP A 18 -51.78 33.56 34.73
CA ASP A 18 -52.69 34.36 35.59
C ASP A 18 -53.14 35.68 34.93
N GLY A 19 -52.93 35.85 33.63
CA GLY A 19 -53.18 37.08 32.88
C GLY A 19 -54.66 37.38 32.57
N LYS A 20 -55.16 38.50 33.12
CA LYS A 20 -56.47 39.09 32.76
C LYS A 20 -56.44 39.64 31.31
N PRO A 21 -57.58 39.62 30.59
CA PRO A 21 -57.71 40.32 29.30
C PRO A 21 -57.46 41.82 29.50
N ASN A 22 -56.59 42.41 28.66
CA ASN A 22 -56.18 43.84 28.62
C ASN A 22 -54.88 44.25 29.35
N GLU A 23 -53.89 43.37 29.55
CA GLU A 23 -52.57 43.83 30.00
C GLU A 23 -51.88 44.69 28.90
N PRO A 24 -51.37 45.91 29.21
CA PRO A 24 -50.85 46.82 28.19
C PRO A 24 -49.60 46.28 27.50
N VAL A 25 -49.59 46.36 26.16
CA VAL A 25 -48.40 46.11 25.32
C VAL A 25 -47.35 47.18 25.65
N GLY A 26 -46.31 46.82 26.40
CA GLY A 26 -45.25 47.76 26.79
C GLY A 26 -44.43 47.43 28.04
N LYS A 27 -44.65 46.28 28.71
CA LYS A 27 -43.84 45.90 29.88
C LYS A 27 -42.35 45.79 29.49
N PRO A 28 -41.43 46.46 30.20
CA PRO A 28 -39.99 46.29 30.01
C PRO A 28 -39.59 44.81 30.17
N ALA A 29 -38.51 44.39 29.53
CA ALA A 29 -37.91 43.08 29.81
C ALA A 29 -37.64 42.94 31.32
N PRO A 30 -37.74 41.74 31.93
CA PRO A 30 -37.49 41.56 33.34
C PRO A 30 -36.13 42.16 33.71
N VAL A 31 -36.15 43.07 34.69
CA VAL A 31 -34.98 43.84 35.13
C VAL A 31 -33.98 42.84 35.73
N GLY A 32 -32.91 42.56 34.99
CA GLY A 32 -31.71 41.95 35.55
C GLY A 32 -31.03 42.96 36.48
N ASP A 33 -30.37 42.44 37.52
CA ASP A 33 -29.49 43.09 38.50
C ASP A 33 -29.51 44.65 38.56
N PRO A 34 -29.94 45.26 39.69
CA PRO A 34 -29.96 46.71 39.90
C PRO A 34 -28.64 47.47 39.62
N SER A 35 -27.52 46.78 39.43
CA SER A 35 -26.23 47.38 39.05
C SER A 35 -26.13 47.84 37.58
N SER A 36 -27.07 47.50 36.68
CA SER A 36 -26.94 47.76 35.23
C SER A 36 -27.36 49.16 34.72
N GLY A 37 -27.70 50.11 35.59
CA GLY A 37 -28.05 51.50 35.21
C GLY A 37 -29.47 51.71 34.67
N VAL A 38 -29.88 52.98 34.53
CA VAL A 38 -31.29 53.44 34.33
C VAL A 38 -31.86 53.18 32.92
N HIS A 39 -31.04 52.72 31.96
CA HIS A 39 -31.51 52.51 30.59
C HIS A 39 -31.87 51.04 30.32
N ASN A 40 -33.16 50.73 30.47
CA ASN A 40 -33.72 49.45 30.06
C ASN A 40 -34.31 49.55 28.65
N PRO A 41 -33.61 49.10 27.59
CA PRO A 41 -34.16 49.11 26.25
C PRO A 41 -35.45 48.30 26.19
N SER A 42 -36.49 48.92 25.64
CA SER A 42 -37.78 48.27 25.45
C SER A 42 -37.69 47.19 24.36
N LYS A 43 -38.62 46.24 24.34
CA LYS A 43 -38.74 45.29 23.21
C LYS A 43 -38.84 45.99 21.85
N ARG A 44 -39.40 47.21 21.82
CA ARG A 44 -39.47 48.04 20.62
C ARG A 44 -38.07 48.48 20.18
N ASP A 45 -37.23 48.92 21.11
CA ASP A 45 -35.85 49.33 20.81
C ASP A 45 -35.04 48.15 20.25
N PHE A 46 -35.23 46.94 20.78
CA PHE A 46 -34.66 45.73 20.18
C PHE A 46 -35.22 45.42 18.79
N ARG A 47 -36.53 45.59 18.55
CA ARG A 47 -37.13 45.39 17.22
C ARG A 47 -36.62 46.42 16.20
N GLU A 48 -36.46 47.67 16.58
CA GLU A 48 -35.94 48.74 15.71
C GLU A 48 -34.43 48.55 15.44
N ALA A 49 -33.66 48.16 16.45
CA ALA A 49 -32.24 47.83 16.28
C ALA A 49 -32.04 46.61 15.39
N ILE A 50 -32.78 45.52 15.60
CA ILE A 50 -32.68 44.31 14.77
C ILE A 50 -33.26 44.56 13.37
N GLY A 51 -34.38 45.29 13.28
CA GLY A 51 -35.01 45.66 12.02
C GLY A 51 -34.10 46.50 11.13
N SER A 52 -33.38 47.48 11.71
CA SER A 52 -32.45 48.31 10.95
C SER A 52 -31.26 47.51 10.42
N VAL A 53 -30.79 46.51 11.17
CA VAL A 53 -29.76 45.56 10.72
C VAL A 53 -30.27 44.66 9.59
N THR A 54 -31.48 44.11 9.70
CA THR A 54 -32.07 43.28 8.63
C THR A 54 -32.34 44.08 7.36
N ASP A 55 -32.83 45.33 7.50
CA ASP A 55 -33.08 46.20 6.35
C ASP A 55 -31.78 46.63 5.67
N ALA A 56 -30.71 46.85 6.44
CA ALA A 56 -29.38 47.13 5.89
C ALA A 56 -28.83 45.92 5.14
N ALA A 57 -28.97 44.71 5.68
CA ALA A 57 -28.57 43.47 5.01
C ALA A 57 -29.35 43.26 3.70
N ASP A 58 -30.68 43.43 3.73
CA ASP A 58 -31.54 43.32 2.54
C ASP A 58 -31.22 44.39 1.48
N ARG A 59 -30.85 45.60 1.89
CA ARG A 59 -30.42 46.65 0.96
C ARG A 59 -29.09 46.30 0.30
N ALA A 60 -28.12 45.80 1.06
CA ALA A 60 -26.84 45.34 0.53
C ALA A 60 -27.06 44.18 -0.47
N ASP A 61 -27.85 43.18 -0.11
CA ASP A 61 -28.16 42.04 -0.99
C ASP A 61 -28.85 42.47 -2.30
N ARG A 62 -29.80 43.42 -2.23
CA ARG A 62 -30.43 43.98 -3.42
C ARG A 62 -29.47 44.81 -4.29
N GLN A 63 -28.54 45.54 -3.69
CA GLN A 63 -27.54 46.31 -4.45
C GLN A 63 -26.58 45.37 -5.20
N VAL A 64 -26.17 44.28 -4.56
CA VAL A 64 -25.35 43.23 -5.19
C VAL A 64 -26.12 42.57 -6.33
N SER A 65 -27.34 42.13 -6.06
CA SER A 65 -28.17 41.46 -7.07
C SER A 65 -28.38 42.36 -8.30
N LYS A 66 -28.68 43.65 -8.09
CA LYS A 66 -28.79 44.62 -9.18
C LYS A 66 -27.48 44.85 -9.92
N GLY A 67 -26.34 44.86 -9.24
CA GLY A 67 -25.03 44.95 -9.88
C GLY A 67 -24.74 43.73 -10.76
N MET A 68 -25.16 42.54 -10.31
CA MET A 68 -24.94 41.27 -11.02
C MET A 68 -25.89 41.07 -12.21
N GLU A 69 -27.09 41.65 -12.19
CA GLU A 69 -28.01 41.69 -13.35
C GLU A 69 -27.43 42.47 -14.54
N VAL A 70 -26.44 43.34 -14.31
CA VAL A 70 -25.79 44.15 -15.36
C VAL A 70 -24.64 43.39 -16.02
N LEU A 71 -24.20 42.24 -15.48
CA LEU A 71 -23.22 41.41 -16.17
C LEU A 71 -23.79 40.93 -17.50
N ALA A 72 -23.05 41.12 -18.58
CA ALA A 72 -23.52 40.73 -19.90
C ALA A 72 -23.68 39.21 -20.01
N ALA A 73 -22.75 38.47 -19.38
CA ALA A 73 -22.76 37.01 -19.33
C ALA A 73 -22.86 36.33 -20.72
N ASP A 74 -22.39 37.00 -21.77
CA ASP A 74 -22.42 36.57 -23.17
C ASP A 74 -21.09 35.94 -23.64
N GLY A 75 -20.07 35.95 -22.78
CA GLY A 75 -18.70 35.49 -23.05
C GLY A 75 -17.84 36.48 -23.83
N LEU A 76 -18.42 37.59 -24.31
CA LEU A 76 -17.80 38.54 -25.22
C LEU A 76 -17.49 39.88 -24.55
N ALA A 77 -18.38 40.40 -23.70
CA ALA A 77 -18.16 41.63 -22.96
C ALA A 77 -17.13 41.41 -21.84
N ASP A 78 -16.34 42.45 -21.52
CA ASP A 78 -15.42 42.39 -20.38
C ASP A 78 -16.16 42.75 -19.09
N ASP A 79 -16.51 41.73 -18.31
CA ASP A 79 -17.28 41.84 -17.08
C ASP A 79 -16.39 42.14 -15.85
N THR A 80 -15.08 42.32 -16.03
CA THR A 80 -14.09 42.39 -14.93
C THR A 80 -14.42 43.46 -13.89
N ALA A 81 -14.70 44.69 -14.34
CA ALA A 81 -14.92 45.81 -13.43
C ALA A 81 -16.18 45.62 -12.57
N LEU A 82 -17.26 45.14 -13.19
CA LEU A 82 -18.53 44.88 -12.53
C LEU A 82 -18.43 43.70 -11.56
N PHE A 83 -17.79 42.61 -11.99
CA PHE A 83 -17.56 41.44 -11.14
C PHE A 83 -16.68 41.79 -9.93
N SER A 84 -15.57 42.50 -10.14
CA SER A 84 -14.66 42.93 -9.07
C SER A 84 -15.37 43.84 -8.06
N ALA A 85 -16.16 44.80 -8.54
CA ALA A 85 -16.96 45.67 -7.68
C ALA A 85 -17.98 44.87 -6.85
N ALA A 86 -18.63 43.86 -7.43
CA ALA A 86 -19.55 42.99 -6.70
C ALA A 86 -18.85 42.14 -5.64
N MET A 87 -17.66 41.61 -5.95
CA MET A 87 -16.86 40.80 -5.02
C MET A 87 -16.21 41.62 -3.90
N THR A 88 -16.01 42.92 -4.07
CA THR A 88 -15.33 43.78 -3.09
C THR A 88 -16.27 44.75 -2.38
N ALA A 89 -17.56 44.76 -2.73
CA ALA A 89 -18.54 45.62 -2.06
C ALA A 89 -18.64 45.27 -0.57
N ASP A 90 -18.52 46.30 0.27
CA ASP A 90 -18.57 46.15 1.73
C ASP A 90 -19.87 45.47 2.18
N GLY A 91 -19.74 44.47 3.06
CA GLY A 91 -20.88 43.72 3.61
C GLY A 91 -21.42 42.61 2.72
N VAL A 92 -20.84 42.39 1.53
CA VAL A 92 -21.29 41.35 0.60
C VAL A 92 -20.62 40.02 0.93
N LEU A 93 -21.36 39.18 1.64
CA LEU A 93 -20.92 37.82 1.94
C LEU A 93 -21.20 36.85 0.79
N SER A 94 -22.06 37.19 -0.18
CA SER A 94 -22.44 36.29 -1.27
C SER A 94 -22.68 36.99 -2.60
N VAL A 95 -22.00 36.51 -3.65
CA VAL A 95 -22.16 36.92 -5.05
C VAL A 95 -22.70 35.74 -5.86
N ARG A 96 -23.77 35.97 -6.61
CA ARG A 96 -24.46 34.96 -7.41
C ARG A 96 -24.55 35.37 -8.87
N PRO A 97 -23.53 35.07 -9.68
CA PRO A 97 -23.57 35.41 -11.09
C PRO A 97 -24.73 34.77 -11.84
N PRO A 98 -25.31 35.46 -12.85
CA PRO A 98 -26.36 34.88 -13.67
C PRO A 98 -25.86 33.65 -14.46
N ALA A 99 -26.79 32.90 -15.04
CA ALA A 99 -26.43 31.87 -16.02
C ALA A 99 -25.86 32.56 -17.28
N GLY A 100 -24.82 31.96 -17.87
CA GLY A 100 -24.07 32.52 -18.99
C GLY A 100 -22.56 32.45 -18.79
N ALA A 101 -21.82 33.02 -19.74
CA ALA A 101 -20.37 33.08 -19.73
C ALA A 101 -19.90 34.49 -19.35
N ILE A 102 -19.26 34.64 -18.21
CA ILE A 102 -18.79 35.91 -17.67
C ILE A 102 -17.30 36.02 -17.97
N SER A 103 -16.94 36.95 -18.83
CA SER A 103 -15.57 37.05 -19.36
C SER A 103 -14.75 37.99 -18.49
N LEU A 104 -13.70 37.49 -17.84
CA LEU A 104 -12.96 38.20 -16.80
C LEU A 104 -11.44 38.23 -17.07
N ASN A 105 -10.83 39.38 -16.76
CA ASN A 105 -9.38 39.54 -16.69
C ASN A 105 -8.85 39.11 -15.31
N PRO A 106 -7.73 38.37 -15.25
CA PRO A 106 -7.08 37.93 -13.99
C PRO A 106 -6.76 39.03 -12.97
N SER A 107 -6.64 40.29 -13.40
CA SER A 107 -6.32 41.40 -12.50
C SER A 107 -7.48 41.78 -11.57
N GLY A 108 -8.72 41.45 -11.92
CA GLY A 108 -9.94 41.84 -11.18
C GLY A 108 -10.63 40.69 -10.42
N THR A 109 -10.00 39.53 -10.30
CA THR A 109 -10.61 38.29 -9.80
C THR A 109 -10.01 37.89 -8.45
N THR A 110 -9.87 38.87 -7.54
CA THR A 110 -9.41 38.61 -6.18
C THR A 110 -10.60 38.27 -5.29
N PHE A 111 -10.54 37.12 -4.64
CA PHE A 111 -11.61 36.63 -3.76
C PHE A 111 -11.46 37.26 -2.36
N PRO A 112 -12.54 37.79 -1.75
CA PRO A 112 -12.49 38.43 -0.44
C PRO A 112 -12.54 37.42 0.71
N ASN A 113 -12.14 37.86 1.91
CA ASN A 113 -12.31 37.08 3.14
C ASN A 113 -13.77 36.74 3.41
N GLY A 114 -14.06 35.46 3.70
CA GLY A 114 -15.42 35.01 4.03
C GLY A 114 -16.42 35.08 2.87
N GLY A 115 -15.99 35.46 1.66
CA GLY A 115 -16.88 35.60 0.50
C GLY A 115 -17.49 34.27 0.07
N VAL A 116 -18.67 34.34 -0.54
CA VAL A 116 -19.35 33.20 -1.17
C VAL A 116 -19.63 33.52 -2.63
N LEU A 117 -19.05 32.77 -3.56
CA LEU A 117 -19.35 32.86 -4.99
C LEU A 117 -20.10 31.59 -5.40
N SER A 118 -21.38 31.73 -5.75
CA SER A 118 -22.24 30.57 -6.05
C SER A 118 -22.96 30.76 -7.39
N GLY A 119 -22.63 29.94 -8.37
CA GLY A 119 -23.26 29.98 -9.70
C GLY A 119 -24.59 29.24 -9.76
N ALA A 120 -25.25 29.30 -10.93
CA ALA A 120 -26.51 28.58 -11.17
C ALA A 120 -26.33 27.04 -11.24
N GLY A 121 -25.09 26.57 -11.38
CA GLY A 121 -24.70 25.18 -11.61
C GLY A 121 -23.47 25.10 -12.52
N ALA A 122 -22.63 24.08 -12.34
CA ALA A 122 -21.58 23.75 -13.31
C ALA A 122 -22.21 23.57 -14.70
N GLY A 123 -21.60 24.19 -15.72
CA GLY A 123 -22.11 24.24 -17.09
C GLY A 123 -23.21 25.28 -17.36
N LYS A 124 -23.78 25.91 -16.32
CA LYS A 124 -24.78 26.98 -16.47
C LYS A 124 -24.19 28.37 -16.29
N THR A 125 -23.33 28.54 -15.28
CA THR A 125 -22.59 29.78 -15.05
C THR A 125 -21.10 29.49 -15.24
N SER A 126 -20.45 30.18 -16.18
CA SER A 126 -19.03 30.01 -16.49
C SER A 126 -18.29 31.31 -16.29
N LEU A 127 -17.17 31.28 -15.57
CA LEU A 127 -16.20 32.37 -15.57
C LEU A 127 -15.12 32.03 -16.59
N VAL A 128 -14.91 32.90 -17.58
CA VAL A 128 -14.01 32.65 -18.72
C VAL A 128 -12.84 33.63 -18.66
N ARG A 129 -11.61 33.10 -18.67
CA ARG A 129 -10.40 33.93 -18.62
C ARG A 129 -10.17 34.67 -19.95
N ARG A 130 -9.84 35.96 -19.88
CA ARG A 130 -9.56 36.84 -21.04
C ARG A 130 -8.09 37.19 -21.27
N ALA A 131 -7.24 37.02 -20.26
CA ALA A 131 -5.84 37.37 -20.34
C ALA A 131 -4.98 36.37 -19.55
N LEU A 132 -3.67 36.39 -19.79
CA LEU A 132 -2.71 35.49 -19.18
C LEU A 132 -2.56 35.74 -17.67
N GLY A 133 -2.10 34.71 -16.93
CA GLY A 133 -1.90 34.76 -15.47
C GLY A 133 -2.86 33.90 -14.65
N ASN A 134 -2.72 33.96 -13.32
CA ASN A 134 -3.57 33.23 -12.37
C ASN A 134 -5.00 33.77 -12.39
N PHE A 135 -5.97 32.93 -12.72
CA PHE A 135 -7.33 33.39 -13.00
C PHE A 135 -8.09 33.82 -11.75
N LEU A 136 -8.64 32.92 -10.95
CA LEU A 136 -9.31 33.28 -9.69
C LEU A 136 -8.30 33.14 -8.55
N ARG A 137 -8.07 34.21 -7.78
CA ARG A 137 -7.01 34.20 -6.75
C ARG A 137 -7.45 34.71 -5.40
N GLY A 138 -6.82 34.22 -4.34
CA GLY A 138 -6.97 34.71 -2.98
C GLY A 138 -5.66 34.59 -2.21
N THR A 139 -5.38 35.55 -1.34
CA THR A 139 -4.19 35.56 -0.49
C THR A 139 -4.60 35.80 0.95
N ASP A 140 -4.07 34.98 1.87
CA ASP A 140 -4.30 35.03 3.31
C ASP A 140 -5.79 35.05 3.68
N LEU A 141 -6.59 34.27 2.93
CA LEU A 141 -8.03 34.24 3.13
C LEU A 141 -8.42 33.51 4.41
N VAL A 142 -9.43 34.02 5.11
CA VAL A 142 -10.05 33.35 6.26
C VAL A 142 -11.52 33.08 5.97
N GLY A 143 -11.83 31.82 5.71
CA GLY A 143 -13.13 31.36 5.27
C GLY A 143 -13.47 31.81 3.85
N GLY A 144 -14.44 31.12 3.28
CA GLY A 144 -15.00 31.47 1.98
C GLY A 144 -15.49 30.23 1.25
N ARG A 145 -16.27 30.46 0.19
CA ARG A 145 -16.89 29.38 -0.56
C ARG A 145 -17.01 29.73 -2.02
N ILE A 146 -16.63 28.81 -2.90
CA ILE A 146 -16.87 28.89 -4.34
C ILE A 146 -17.59 27.63 -4.75
N GLU A 147 -18.78 27.75 -5.32
CA GLU A 147 -19.59 26.58 -5.67
C GLU A 147 -20.42 26.73 -6.94
N ARG A 148 -20.78 25.58 -7.53
CA ARG A 148 -21.80 25.48 -8.59
C ARG A 148 -21.49 26.31 -9.83
N LEU A 149 -20.26 26.28 -10.33
CA LEU A 149 -19.84 27.07 -11.48
C LEU A 149 -18.77 26.36 -12.32
N THR A 150 -18.61 26.84 -13.55
CA THR A 150 -17.50 26.47 -14.42
C THR A 150 -16.41 27.54 -14.35
N ILE A 151 -15.16 27.14 -14.12
CA ILE A 151 -13.96 27.98 -14.26
C ILE A 151 -13.26 27.57 -15.55
N ASP A 152 -13.35 28.38 -16.59
CA ASP A 152 -12.70 28.16 -17.87
C ASP A 152 -11.43 29.00 -17.98
N ALA A 153 -10.27 28.35 -17.86
CA ALA A 153 -8.99 29.03 -18.00
C ALA A 153 -8.69 29.41 -19.46
N ASN A 154 -9.50 28.98 -20.44
CA ASN A 154 -9.45 29.45 -21.83
C ASN A 154 -8.04 29.43 -22.45
N ARG A 155 -7.20 28.46 -22.07
CA ARG A 155 -5.79 28.45 -22.47
C ARG A 155 -5.62 28.31 -23.99
N GLN A 156 -6.49 27.56 -24.66
CA GLN A 156 -6.43 27.38 -26.12
C GLN A 156 -6.54 28.69 -26.90
N SER A 157 -7.37 29.64 -26.43
CA SER A 157 -7.53 30.94 -27.09
C SER A 157 -6.49 31.97 -26.66
N LEU A 158 -5.95 31.86 -25.45
CA LEU A 158 -4.99 32.82 -24.90
C LEU A 158 -3.53 32.45 -25.24
N GLY A 159 -3.27 31.21 -25.62
CA GLY A 159 -1.93 30.69 -25.82
C GLY A 159 -1.24 30.31 -24.52
N ASP A 160 0.07 30.09 -24.61
CA ASP A 160 0.88 29.60 -23.50
C ASP A 160 1.40 30.72 -22.61
N ALA A 161 0.81 30.83 -21.43
CA ALA A 161 1.47 31.52 -20.33
C ALA A 161 1.20 30.86 -18.99
N SER A 162 2.19 30.99 -18.12
CA SER A 162 2.12 30.61 -16.72
C SER A 162 0.85 31.15 -16.07
N GLY A 163 0.13 30.24 -15.42
CA GLY A 163 -1.01 30.59 -14.59
C GLY A 163 -1.76 29.35 -14.15
N HIS A 164 -2.42 29.45 -13.00
CA HIS A 164 -3.38 28.45 -12.53
C HIS A 164 -4.81 28.94 -12.76
N ALA A 165 -5.77 28.04 -12.90
CA ALA A 165 -7.17 28.44 -13.00
C ALA A 165 -7.71 28.97 -11.66
N MET A 166 -7.23 28.42 -10.55
CA MET A 166 -7.52 28.92 -9.20
C MET A 166 -6.27 28.86 -8.33
N THR A 167 -5.97 29.93 -7.58
CA THR A 167 -4.81 30.00 -6.69
C THR A 167 -5.16 30.62 -5.34
N PHE A 168 -4.91 29.90 -4.26
CA PHE A 168 -5.22 30.31 -2.91
C PHE A 168 -3.98 30.22 -2.02
N ASN A 169 -3.34 31.36 -1.82
CA ASN A 169 -2.09 31.49 -1.07
C ASN A 169 -2.39 31.74 0.41
N GLY A 170 -1.87 30.93 1.33
CA GLY A 170 -2.01 31.13 2.78
C GLY A 170 -3.45 31.09 3.31
N THR A 171 -4.36 30.45 2.58
CA THR A 171 -5.80 30.49 2.89
C THR A 171 -6.22 29.45 3.93
N SER A 172 -7.17 29.79 4.79
CA SER A 172 -7.72 28.91 5.82
C SER A 172 -9.23 28.82 5.73
N GLY A 173 -9.79 27.61 5.70
CA GLY A 173 -11.24 27.37 5.72
C GLY A 173 -11.97 27.67 4.40
N MET A 174 -11.26 27.71 3.27
CA MET A 174 -11.87 27.86 1.94
C MET A 174 -12.58 26.56 1.52
N THR A 175 -13.80 26.68 0.98
CA THR A 175 -14.54 25.54 0.42
C THR A 175 -14.77 25.72 -1.08
N LEU A 176 -14.31 24.78 -1.89
CA LEU A 176 -14.56 24.67 -3.31
C LEU A 176 -15.46 23.45 -3.55
N ALA A 177 -16.66 23.62 -4.09
CA ALA A 177 -17.63 22.53 -4.21
C ALA A 177 -18.43 22.56 -5.52
N ASP A 178 -18.74 21.40 -6.09
CA ASP A 178 -19.60 21.30 -7.28
C ASP A 178 -19.10 22.16 -8.47
N LEU A 179 -17.79 22.11 -8.72
CA LEU A 179 -17.12 22.90 -9.76
C LEU A 179 -16.80 22.08 -11.00
N GLU A 180 -16.77 22.75 -12.16
CA GLU A 180 -16.07 22.28 -13.36
C GLU A 180 -14.90 23.23 -13.65
N VAL A 181 -13.65 22.78 -13.52
CA VAL A 181 -12.48 23.59 -13.89
C VAL A 181 -11.90 23.05 -15.18
N ARG A 182 -11.76 23.86 -16.23
CA ARG A 182 -11.33 23.34 -17.54
C ARG A 182 -10.36 24.23 -18.32
N ASN A 183 -9.79 23.63 -19.36
CA ASN A 183 -8.92 24.30 -20.34
C ASN A 183 -7.73 25.01 -19.70
N PHE A 184 -7.14 24.41 -18.67
CA PHE A 184 -5.93 24.88 -18.01
C PHE A 184 -4.70 24.06 -18.45
N GLY A 185 -3.51 24.59 -18.23
CA GLY A 185 -2.23 23.97 -18.58
C GLY A 185 -1.21 25.00 -19.08
N THR A 186 0.02 24.56 -19.32
CA THR A 186 1.10 25.34 -19.95
C THR A 186 1.89 24.44 -20.90
N THR A 187 2.37 24.92 -22.07
CA THR A 187 3.38 24.14 -22.84
C THR A 187 4.78 24.23 -22.25
N VAL A 188 5.09 25.27 -21.49
CA VAL A 188 6.44 25.52 -21.01
C VAL A 188 6.66 24.73 -19.72
N SER A 189 7.43 23.65 -19.81
CA SER A 189 7.86 22.89 -18.64
C SER A 189 8.64 23.78 -17.66
N GLY A 190 8.40 23.61 -16.36
CA GLY A 190 9.10 24.36 -15.31
C GLY A 190 8.65 25.82 -15.10
N SER A 191 7.64 26.30 -15.84
CA SER A 191 7.19 27.70 -15.79
C SER A 191 6.30 28.07 -14.58
N GLY A 192 6.20 27.21 -13.55
CA GLY A 192 5.45 27.47 -12.32
C GLY A 192 3.92 27.59 -12.48
N GLY A 193 3.34 27.16 -13.61
CA GLY A 193 1.91 27.24 -13.91
C GLY A 193 1.31 25.92 -14.40
N GLY A 194 0.01 25.93 -14.74
CA GLY A 194 -0.67 24.78 -15.35
C GLY A 194 -1.50 23.91 -14.39
N THR A 195 -1.88 24.46 -13.23
CA THR A 195 -2.74 23.77 -12.26
C THR A 195 -4.20 24.21 -12.40
N GLY A 196 -5.15 23.28 -12.28
CA GLY A 196 -6.56 23.62 -12.14
C GLY A 196 -6.82 24.35 -10.83
N VAL A 197 -6.54 23.72 -9.70
CA VAL A 197 -6.71 24.32 -8.36
C VAL A 197 -5.42 24.21 -7.54
N LEU A 198 -4.91 25.33 -7.04
CA LEU A 198 -3.72 25.38 -6.19
C LEU A 198 -4.04 26.01 -4.83
N PHE A 199 -3.82 25.27 -3.76
CA PHE A 199 -3.61 25.81 -2.41
C PHE A 199 -2.11 25.77 -2.11
N THR A 200 -1.49 26.90 -1.79
CA THR A 200 -0.06 26.98 -1.46
C THR A 200 0.20 27.99 -0.34
N SER A 201 1.35 27.96 0.30
CA SER A 201 1.70 28.94 1.34
C SER A 201 1.84 30.35 0.78
N SER A 202 1.54 31.36 1.60
CA SER A 202 1.83 32.75 1.25
C SER A 202 3.27 33.11 1.62
N ALA A 203 3.76 34.26 1.12
CA ALA A 203 5.08 34.78 1.47
C ALA A 203 5.28 35.02 2.98
N ALA A 204 4.17 35.14 3.74
CA ALA A 204 4.18 35.24 5.20
C ALA A 204 4.35 33.88 5.91
N ASN A 205 4.60 32.79 5.17
CA ASN A 205 4.67 31.40 5.66
C ASN A 205 3.36 30.93 6.33
N ALA A 206 2.23 31.56 6.03
CA ALA A 206 0.94 31.03 6.45
C ALA A 206 0.67 29.75 5.63
N LYS A 207 0.75 28.60 6.29
CA LYS A 207 0.32 27.33 5.71
C LYS A 207 -1.19 27.39 5.47
N PRO A 208 -1.71 26.97 4.30
CA PRO A 208 -3.15 26.88 4.12
C PRO A 208 -3.74 25.80 5.03
N ARG A 209 -4.91 26.05 5.63
CA ARG A 209 -5.51 25.13 6.61
C ARG A 209 -6.99 24.87 6.39
N TYR A 210 -7.46 23.66 6.70
CA TYR A 210 -8.90 23.36 6.70
C TYR A 210 -9.62 23.61 5.36
N ASN A 211 -8.87 23.69 4.26
CA ASN A 211 -9.41 23.95 2.94
C ASN A 211 -10.07 22.69 2.40
N ARG A 212 -11.14 22.86 1.63
CA ARG A 212 -11.98 21.78 1.13
C ARG A 212 -12.14 21.88 -0.38
N LEU A 213 -11.93 20.79 -1.10
CA LEU A 213 -12.25 20.65 -2.52
C LEU A 213 -13.15 19.43 -2.71
N MET A 214 -14.39 19.61 -3.16
CA MET A 214 -15.37 18.53 -3.16
C MET A 214 -16.21 18.46 -4.43
N ASN A 215 -16.67 17.26 -4.80
CA ASN A 215 -17.68 17.01 -5.83
C ASN A 215 -17.40 17.73 -7.16
N SER A 216 -16.13 17.80 -7.56
CA SER A 216 -15.69 18.68 -8.66
C SER A 216 -15.06 17.88 -9.79
N THR A 217 -15.19 18.38 -11.01
CA THR A 217 -14.53 17.85 -12.20
C THR A 217 -13.48 18.84 -12.69
N ILE A 218 -12.27 18.36 -12.97
CA ILE A 218 -11.14 19.18 -13.39
C ILE A 218 -10.57 18.60 -14.69
N ILE A 219 -10.63 19.34 -15.78
CA ILE A 219 -10.33 18.87 -17.14
C ILE A 219 -9.19 19.71 -17.69
N ALA A 220 -7.99 19.13 -17.75
CA ALA A 220 -6.87 19.81 -18.36
C ALA A 220 -7.04 19.94 -19.89
N ASP A 221 -6.37 20.92 -20.47
CA ASP A 221 -6.24 21.00 -21.92
C ASP A 221 -5.32 19.87 -22.40
N PRO A 222 -5.80 18.95 -23.26
CA PRO A 222 -5.00 17.79 -23.70
C PRO A 222 -3.77 18.17 -24.53
N THR A 223 -3.71 19.42 -25.03
CA THR A 223 -2.57 19.94 -25.80
C THR A 223 -1.51 20.63 -24.94
N ALA A 224 -1.72 20.72 -23.62
CA ALA A 224 -0.74 21.34 -22.71
C ALA A 224 0.48 20.46 -22.56
N GLY A 225 1.64 21.06 -22.28
CA GLY A 225 2.90 20.34 -22.03
C GLY A 225 3.09 19.97 -20.55
N THR A 226 2.46 20.70 -19.63
CA THR A 226 2.39 20.39 -18.20
C THR A 226 1.01 20.72 -17.67
N THR A 227 0.43 19.75 -16.98
CA THR A 227 -0.95 19.79 -16.48
C THR A 227 -1.04 19.13 -15.11
N ILE A 228 -1.61 19.84 -14.14
CA ILE A 228 -1.86 19.31 -12.81
C ILE A 228 -3.32 19.59 -12.44
N GLY A 229 -4.08 18.57 -12.04
CA GLY A 229 -5.49 18.74 -11.70
C GLY A 229 -5.67 19.67 -10.51
N TRP A 230 -5.27 19.21 -9.33
CA TRP A 230 -5.23 20.04 -8.13
C TRP A 230 -3.98 19.76 -7.30
N ILE A 231 -3.56 20.78 -6.54
CA ILE A 231 -2.42 20.73 -5.63
C ILE A 231 -2.81 21.28 -4.27
N MET A 232 -2.49 20.52 -3.23
CA MET A 232 -2.41 21.02 -1.86
C MET A 232 -0.93 21.06 -1.44
N ASP A 233 -0.32 22.23 -1.59
CA ASP A 233 1.08 22.51 -1.31
C ASP A 233 1.25 23.20 0.06
N ASP A 234 2.10 22.63 0.91
CA ASP A 234 2.38 23.14 2.27
C ASP A 234 1.11 23.34 3.15
N THR A 235 0.12 22.48 2.96
CA THR A 235 -1.20 22.57 3.62
C THR A 235 -1.31 21.71 4.89
N ASP A 236 -2.12 22.14 5.86
CA ASP A 236 -2.50 21.31 7.01
C ASP A 236 -4.03 21.06 7.07
N PHE A 237 -4.46 19.85 7.41
CA PHE A 237 -5.88 19.52 7.67
C PHE A 237 -6.84 19.82 6.51
N GLY A 238 -6.37 19.78 5.27
CA GLY A 238 -7.18 19.89 4.06
C GLY A 238 -8.04 18.65 3.82
N LEU A 239 -9.14 18.83 3.10
CA LEU A 239 -10.06 17.78 2.70
C LEU A 239 -10.29 17.81 1.18
N VAL A 240 -10.06 16.69 0.50
CA VAL A 240 -10.50 16.50 -0.89
C VAL A 240 -11.47 15.33 -0.96
N ASN A 241 -12.63 15.50 -1.62
CA ASN A 241 -13.63 14.44 -1.69
C ASN A 241 -14.35 14.42 -3.05
N ASN A 242 -14.51 13.26 -3.68
CA ASN A 242 -15.30 13.09 -4.91
C ASN A 242 -14.82 14.01 -6.04
N VAL A 243 -13.53 13.93 -6.38
CA VAL A 243 -12.93 14.78 -7.43
C VAL A 243 -12.49 13.93 -8.60
N LEU A 244 -12.98 14.26 -9.79
CA LEU A 244 -12.59 13.66 -11.05
C LEU A 244 -11.62 14.59 -11.78
N VAL A 245 -10.46 14.07 -12.18
CA VAL A 245 -9.49 14.79 -13.01
C VAL A 245 -9.29 14.07 -14.34
N ARG A 246 -9.26 14.83 -15.43
CA ARG A 246 -9.07 14.32 -16.79
C ARG A 246 -7.94 15.00 -17.53
N ASN A 247 -7.33 14.24 -18.45
CA ASN A 247 -6.40 14.72 -19.48
C ASN A 247 -5.12 15.35 -18.95
N THR A 248 -4.65 14.96 -17.76
CA THR A 248 -3.33 15.39 -17.25
C THR A 248 -2.22 14.50 -17.80
N THR A 249 -2.07 14.46 -19.11
CA THR A 249 -1.30 13.44 -19.85
C THR A 249 0.12 13.86 -20.22
N SER A 250 0.46 15.13 -20.01
CA SER A 250 1.67 15.75 -20.54
C SER A 250 2.70 16.06 -19.46
N GLY A 251 3.98 15.85 -19.81
CA GLY A 251 5.11 16.00 -18.89
C GLY A 251 4.88 15.21 -17.61
N LEU A 252 4.92 15.90 -16.47
CA LEU A 252 4.68 15.31 -15.16
C LEU A 252 3.20 14.89 -14.94
N GLY A 253 2.22 15.56 -15.55
CA GLY A 253 0.81 15.11 -15.67
C GLY A 253 0.13 14.53 -14.41
N TRP A 254 0.00 15.31 -13.33
CA TRP A 254 -0.52 14.83 -12.04
C TRP A 254 -2.01 15.11 -11.93
N ALA A 255 -2.84 14.08 -11.73
CA ALA A 255 -4.25 14.30 -11.50
C ALA A 255 -4.50 14.90 -10.11
N HIS A 256 -3.91 14.30 -9.09
CA HIS A 256 -4.07 14.68 -7.68
C HIS A 256 -2.70 14.78 -7.02
N GLU A 257 -2.39 15.92 -6.38
CA GLU A 257 -1.08 16.14 -5.77
C GLU A 257 -1.19 16.74 -4.36
N LEU A 258 -0.52 16.11 -3.39
CA LEU A 258 -0.08 16.78 -2.17
C LEU A 258 1.41 17.08 -2.31
N LYS A 259 1.84 18.25 -1.88
CA LYS A 259 3.19 18.72 -2.18
C LYS A 259 3.90 19.32 -0.98
N THR A 260 5.23 19.22 -0.99
CA THR A 260 6.11 19.88 0.00
C THR A 260 5.74 19.38 1.40
N ARG A 261 5.49 20.26 2.37
CA ARG A 261 5.20 19.91 3.77
C ARG A 261 3.68 19.82 4.04
N ALA A 262 2.94 19.21 3.12
CA ALA A 262 1.52 18.95 3.30
C ALA A 262 1.32 17.90 4.40
N HIS A 263 0.57 18.23 5.46
CA HIS A 263 0.37 17.39 6.64
C HIS A 263 -1.10 17.18 7.02
N PHE A 264 -1.42 15.99 7.52
CA PHE A 264 -2.74 15.68 8.08
C PHE A 264 -3.91 15.96 7.13
N ASN A 265 -3.67 15.92 5.81
CA ASN A 265 -4.71 16.06 4.82
C ASN A 265 -5.46 14.74 4.62
N LEU A 266 -6.74 14.83 4.29
CA LEU A 266 -7.60 13.70 3.97
C LEU A 266 -8.11 13.83 2.52
N ALA A 267 -7.86 12.85 1.67
CA ALA A 267 -8.38 12.85 0.31
C ALA A 267 -9.08 11.53 -0.04
N TYR A 268 -10.34 11.53 -0.46
CA TYR A 268 -11.03 10.28 -0.83
C TYR A 268 -12.01 10.43 -1.99
N GLY A 269 -12.37 9.30 -2.61
CA GLY A 269 -13.28 9.28 -3.77
C GLY A 269 -12.66 9.98 -4.98
N LEU A 270 -11.37 9.72 -5.23
CA LEU A 270 -10.63 10.39 -6.29
C LEU A 270 -10.69 9.58 -7.57
N GLN A 271 -10.87 10.25 -8.70
CA GLN A 271 -10.92 9.61 -10.01
C GLN A 271 -9.95 10.30 -10.96
N ALA A 272 -9.18 9.51 -11.70
CA ALA A 272 -8.29 10.00 -12.73
C ALA A 272 -8.57 9.29 -14.06
N GLU A 273 -8.66 10.04 -15.15
CA GLU A 273 -8.81 9.50 -16.50
C GLU A 273 -7.82 10.17 -17.45
N GLY A 274 -6.94 9.36 -18.06
CA GLY A 274 -5.88 9.87 -18.92
C GLY A 274 -4.93 10.79 -18.14
N ALA A 275 -4.22 10.22 -17.17
CA ALA A 275 -3.21 10.93 -16.39
C ALA A 275 -1.90 10.16 -16.33
N ASN A 276 -0.77 10.87 -16.26
CA ASN A 276 0.52 10.24 -16.04
C ASN A 276 0.64 9.75 -14.59
N VAL A 277 0.20 10.55 -13.63
CA VAL A 277 0.16 10.16 -12.22
C VAL A 277 -1.27 10.35 -11.71
N ALA A 278 -1.95 9.29 -11.27
CA ALA A 278 -3.29 9.45 -10.70
C ALA A 278 -3.24 10.18 -9.35
N PHE A 279 -2.34 9.78 -8.45
CA PHE A 279 -2.10 10.49 -7.21
C PHE A 279 -0.62 10.52 -6.85
N GLY A 280 -0.13 11.69 -6.46
CA GLY A 280 1.27 11.91 -6.14
C GLY A 280 1.50 12.67 -4.83
N LEU A 281 2.56 12.30 -4.12
CA LEU A 281 3.20 13.10 -3.10
C LEU A 281 4.48 13.72 -3.67
N GLY A 282 4.39 14.99 -4.07
CA GLY A 282 5.47 15.75 -4.68
C GLY A 282 6.36 16.41 -3.63
N GLY A 283 7.65 16.55 -3.95
CA GLY A 283 8.59 17.32 -3.13
C GLY A 283 9.56 18.06 -4.04
N GLU A 284 9.69 19.38 -3.86
CA GLU A 284 10.37 20.19 -4.87
C GLU A 284 11.90 20.16 -4.79
N GLN A 285 12.57 20.33 -3.64
CA GLN A 285 14.03 20.56 -3.72
C GLN A 285 14.90 20.05 -2.55
N SER A 286 14.38 19.85 -1.33
CA SER A 286 15.21 19.35 -0.20
C SER A 286 14.67 18.06 0.42
N GLU A 287 15.52 17.26 1.08
CA GLU A 287 15.13 16.00 1.74
C GLU A 287 14.07 16.20 2.85
N ALA A 288 13.91 17.44 3.35
CA ALA A 288 12.96 17.80 4.40
C ALA A 288 11.52 18.07 3.88
N ASP A 289 11.32 18.13 2.56
CA ASP A 289 10.09 18.62 1.93
C ASP A 289 9.23 17.51 1.33
N GLY A 290 8.75 16.59 2.18
CA GLY A 290 7.79 15.54 1.80
C GLY A 290 6.49 15.63 2.59
N GLY A 291 5.37 15.28 1.96
CA GLY A 291 4.08 15.22 2.63
C GLY A 291 4.09 14.14 3.70
N ASN A 292 3.62 14.45 4.91
CA ASN A 292 3.66 13.55 6.06
C ASN A 292 2.29 13.37 6.70
N PHE A 293 2.01 12.17 7.20
CA PHE A 293 0.79 11.89 7.97
C PHE A 293 -0.52 12.20 7.24
N ASN A 294 -0.53 12.14 5.90
CA ASN A 294 -1.74 12.31 5.13
C ASN A 294 -2.42 10.95 4.92
N VAL A 295 -3.74 10.99 4.75
CA VAL A 295 -4.55 9.81 4.47
C VAL A 295 -5.29 10.01 3.17
N TRP A 296 -5.26 9.01 2.30
CA TRP A 296 -6.10 9.04 1.11
C TRP A 296 -6.57 7.67 0.65
N GLY A 297 -7.67 7.64 -0.09
CA GLY A 297 -8.19 6.38 -0.58
C GLY A 297 -9.37 6.45 -1.52
N LEU A 298 -9.87 5.26 -1.90
CA LEU A 298 -10.93 5.09 -2.91
C LEU A 298 -10.54 5.77 -4.24
N ILE A 299 -9.37 5.40 -4.75
CA ILE A 299 -8.81 5.96 -5.98
C ILE A 299 -9.10 5.02 -7.14
N THR A 300 -9.81 5.51 -8.15
CA THR A 300 -10.04 4.77 -9.40
C THR A 300 -9.38 5.48 -10.57
N GLY A 301 -8.62 4.74 -11.34
CA GLY A 301 -7.84 5.26 -12.45
C GLY A 301 -8.11 4.52 -13.75
N ARG A 302 -8.40 5.25 -14.83
CA ARG A 302 -8.46 4.72 -16.20
C ARG A 302 -7.38 5.34 -17.08
N ASN A 303 -6.69 4.53 -17.87
CA ASN A 303 -5.59 4.96 -18.74
C ASN A 303 -4.52 5.71 -17.93
N ILE A 304 -4.11 5.11 -16.81
CA ILE A 304 -3.17 5.70 -15.86
C ILE A 304 -1.81 5.03 -15.95
N ARG A 305 -0.79 5.87 -16.11
CA ARG A 305 0.58 5.38 -16.26
C ARG A 305 1.16 4.95 -14.92
N THR A 306 1.10 5.86 -13.96
CA THR A 306 1.51 5.68 -12.56
C THR A 306 0.31 5.87 -11.66
N GLY A 307 -0.14 4.81 -10.98
CA GLY A 307 -1.26 4.91 -10.05
C GLY A 307 -0.92 5.81 -8.88
N TYR A 308 0.05 5.38 -8.09
CA TYR A 308 0.57 6.12 -6.94
C TYR A 308 2.03 6.51 -7.14
N PHE A 309 2.37 7.75 -6.81
CA PHE A 309 3.76 8.21 -6.78
C PHE A 309 4.10 8.86 -5.43
N GLN A 310 5.16 8.42 -4.79
CA GLN A 310 5.72 9.08 -3.62
C GLN A 310 7.24 9.13 -3.71
N SER A 311 7.78 10.34 -3.80
CA SER A 311 9.23 10.55 -3.80
C SER A 311 9.80 10.71 -2.39
N LYS A 312 9.05 11.38 -1.50
CA LYS A 312 9.49 11.78 -0.15
C LYS A 312 8.32 11.70 0.83
N GLY A 313 8.64 11.85 2.11
CA GLY A 313 7.64 11.99 3.18
C GLY A 313 7.40 10.70 3.97
N ARG A 314 6.70 10.84 5.08
CA ARG A 314 6.62 9.83 6.13
C ARG A 314 5.23 9.62 6.70
N GLY A 315 4.93 8.37 7.05
CA GLY A 315 3.76 8.05 7.87
C GLY A 315 2.44 8.29 7.14
N ASN A 316 2.44 8.22 5.81
CA ASN A 316 1.22 8.40 5.03
C ASN A 316 0.49 7.06 4.84
N LEU A 317 -0.84 7.14 4.67
CA LEU A 317 -1.71 5.99 4.46
C LEU A 317 -2.54 6.13 3.18
N ALA A 318 -2.36 5.19 2.27
CA ALA A 318 -3.13 5.02 1.05
C ALA A 318 -4.03 3.78 1.15
N THR A 319 -5.31 3.86 0.78
CA THR A 319 -6.21 2.69 0.84
C THR A 319 -7.23 2.58 -0.30
N GLY A 320 -7.53 1.37 -0.77
CA GLY A 320 -8.61 1.09 -1.74
C GLY A 320 -8.36 1.69 -3.12
N TRP A 321 -7.58 1.00 -3.95
CA TRP A 321 -7.18 1.48 -5.27
C TRP A 321 -7.52 0.51 -6.37
N VAL A 322 -7.99 1.04 -7.49
CA VAL A 322 -8.17 0.28 -8.73
C VAL A 322 -7.62 1.09 -9.89
N ILE A 323 -6.50 0.64 -10.46
CA ILE A 323 -5.83 1.36 -11.54
C ILE A 323 -5.73 0.47 -12.79
N ASP A 324 -6.36 0.92 -13.88
CA ASP A 324 -6.18 0.38 -15.22
C ASP A 324 -5.01 1.06 -15.93
N GLY A 325 -3.96 0.28 -16.18
CA GLY A 325 -2.74 0.72 -16.86
C GLY A 325 -2.72 0.51 -18.37
N ASN A 326 -3.83 0.11 -19.00
CA ASN A 326 -3.91 -0.08 -20.45
C ASN A 326 -3.92 1.28 -21.16
N ILE A 327 -2.75 1.91 -21.28
CA ILE A 327 -2.56 3.07 -22.13
C ILE A 327 -2.27 2.57 -23.54
N PRO A 328 -3.04 2.99 -24.57
CA PRO A 328 -2.68 2.70 -25.95
C PRO A 328 -1.27 3.24 -26.24
N ASP A 329 -0.34 2.39 -26.66
CA ASP A 329 1.06 2.75 -26.99
C ASP A 329 1.19 3.87 -28.04
N THR A 330 0.09 4.24 -28.71
CA THR A 330 0.04 5.22 -29.79
C THR A 330 0.32 6.67 -29.36
N GLU A 331 0.34 6.99 -28.06
CA GLU A 331 0.44 8.39 -27.60
C GLU A 331 1.88 8.93 -27.42
N GLY A 332 2.93 8.15 -27.76
CA GLY A 332 4.30 8.67 -27.84
C GLY A 332 4.89 9.22 -26.53
N ARG A 333 4.35 8.80 -25.37
CA ARG A 333 4.68 9.35 -24.05
C ARG A 333 5.94 8.69 -23.47
N ASN A 334 7.15 9.17 -23.78
CA ASN A 334 8.39 8.42 -23.47
C ASN A 334 9.00 8.59 -22.05
N GLU A 335 8.47 9.42 -21.16
CA GLU A 335 9.29 9.88 -19.99
C GLU A 335 9.09 9.18 -18.63
N VAL A 336 8.04 8.38 -18.39
CA VAL A 336 7.76 7.81 -17.04
C VAL A 336 7.67 6.27 -17.08
N VAL A 337 8.31 5.55 -16.17
CA VAL A 337 8.09 4.07 -16.14
C VAL A 337 6.64 3.81 -15.73
N SER A 338 5.88 3.05 -16.52
CA SER A 338 4.49 2.70 -16.18
C SER A 338 4.48 1.80 -14.94
N LEU A 339 4.02 2.34 -13.80
CA LEU A 339 4.03 1.69 -12.50
C LEU A 339 2.61 1.64 -11.92
N GLY A 340 2.24 0.56 -11.23
CA GLY A 340 1.03 0.59 -10.42
C GLY A 340 1.19 1.51 -9.22
N LEU A 341 2.27 1.28 -8.47
CA LEU A 341 2.67 2.03 -7.29
C LEU A 341 4.16 2.32 -7.37
N SER A 342 4.55 3.54 -7.04
CA SER A 342 5.94 3.98 -7.09
C SER A 342 6.29 4.72 -5.81
N TYR A 343 7.17 4.14 -5.01
CA TYR A 343 7.96 4.84 -3.99
C TYR A 343 9.34 5.26 -4.55
N LEU A 344 9.42 5.44 -5.87
CA LEU A 344 10.68 5.71 -6.57
C LEU A 344 10.96 7.22 -6.60
N ALA A 345 12.13 7.59 -6.11
CA ALA A 345 12.78 8.85 -6.47
C ALA A 345 14.31 8.63 -6.49
N GLY A 346 14.78 7.89 -7.50
CA GLY A 346 16.20 7.61 -7.66
C GLY A 346 16.86 7.08 -6.37
N THR A 347 18.17 7.28 -6.26
CA THR A 347 18.96 6.95 -5.06
C THR A 347 18.62 7.84 -3.85
N ASN A 348 17.74 8.83 -4.00
CA ASN A 348 17.51 9.89 -3.00
C ASN A 348 16.06 9.87 -2.45
N SER A 349 15.33 8.76 -2.60
CA SER A 349 13.99 8.63 -2.02
C SER A 349 14.10 8.60 -0.50
N THR A 350 13.51 9.60 0.17
CA THR A 350 13.36 9.66 1.62
C THR A 350 11.95 9.24 2.07
N ALA A 351 11.23 8.48 1.24
CA ALA A 351 9.93 7.94 1.61
C ALA A 351 10.08 6.91 2.75
N GLN A 352 9.51 7.19 3.92
CA GLN A 352 9.67 6.35 5.11
C GLN A 352 8.35 5.98 5.77
N GLU A 353 8.20 4.74 6.23
CA GLU A 353 7.07 4.33 7.09
C GLU A 353 5.69 4.65 6.49
N ASN A 354 5.57 4.59 5.16
CA ASN A 354 4.29 4.78 4.47
C ASN A 354 3.60 3.44 4.27
N ALA A 355 2.27 3.46 4.17
CA ALA A 355 1.47 2.27 3.94
C ALA A 355 0.54 2.45 2.74
N VAL A 356 0.54 1.48 1.82
CA VAL A 356 -0.50 1.32 0.79
C VAL A 356 -1.24 0.01 1.03
N ILE A 357 -2.54 0.09 1.23
CA ILE A 357 -3.40 -1.04 1.58
C ILE A 357 -4.46 -1.24 0.49
N ASP A 358 -4.64 -2.48 0.04
CA ASP A 358 -5.66 -2.89 -0.93
C ASP A 358 -5.56 -2.14 -2.27
N ALA A 359 -4.38 -2.22 -2.89
CA ALA A 359 -4.16 -1.67 -4.21
C ALA A 359 -4.19 -2.73 -5.30
N MET A 360 -5.09 -2.56 -6.25
CA MET A 360 -5.25 -3.43 -7.41
C MET A 360 -4.86 -2.69 -8.68
N GLY A 361 -4.20 -3.39 -9.60
CA GLY A 361 -4.16 -2.88 -10.96
C GLY A 361 -3.98 -3.92 -12.04
N PHE A 362 -4.31 -3.46 -13.24
CA PHE A 362 -4.47 -4.24 -14.45
C PHE A 362 -3.57 -3.72 -15.57
N GLY A 363 -3.34 -4.57 -16.57
CA GLY A 363 -2.68 -4.19 -17.83
C GLY A 363 -1.21 -4.57 -17.93
N THR A 364 -0.62 -4.21 -19.06
CA THR A 364 0.77 -4.51 -19.41
C THR A 364 1.71 -3.46 -18.83
N ARG A 365 2.18 -3.68 -17.60
CA ARG A 365 3.19 -2.83 -16.95
C ARG A 365 4.52 -3.57 -16.85
N PRO A 366 5.66 -2.90 -17.07
CA PRO A 366 6.98 -3.49 -16.82
C PRO A 366 7.14 -3.85 -15.34
N ARG A 367 6.55 -3.07 -14.42
CA ARG A 367 6.57 -3.30 -12.99
C ARG A 367 5.29 -2.79 -12.32
N PHE A 368 4.71 -3.56 -11.40
CA PHE A 368 3.54 -3.11 -10.63
C PHE A 368 3.95 -2.23 -9.45
N ALA A 369 4.80 -2.70 -8.54
CA ALA A 369 5.28 -1.92 -7.39
C ALA A 369 6.79 -1.65 -7.51
N GLY A 370 7.17 -0.38 -7.63
CA GLY A 370 8.54 0.09 -7.46
C GLY A 370 8.74 0.62 -6.05
N VAL A 371 9.61 0.01 -5.26
CA VAL A 371 9.78 0.33 -3.84
C VAL A 371 11.17 0.89 -3.59
N GLY A 372 11.23 2.19 -3.29
CA GLY A 372 12.39 2.89 -2.74
C GLY A 372 12.17 3.26 -1.27
N GLY A 373 13.12 4.00 -0.70
CA GLY A 373 13.03 4.48 0.68
C GLY A 373 13.10 3.35 1.72
N SER A 374 12.57 3.59 2.92
CA SER A 374 12.70 2.64 4.03
C SER A 374 11.42 2.37 4.81
N ARG A 375 11.27 1.13 5.28
CA ARG A 375 10.19 0.72 6.19
C ARG A 375 8.77 0.97 5.67
N ASN A 376 8.58 0.97 4.34
CA ASN A 376 7.26 1.11 3.75
C ASN A 376 6.53 -0.25 3.74
N PHE A 377 5.20 -0.20 3.80
CA PHE A 377 4.32 -1.37 3.73
C PHE A 377 3.39 -1.27 2.52
N LEU A 378 3.29 -2.35 1.74
CA LEU A 378 2.40 -2.42 0.58
C LEU A 378 1.58 -3.70 0.65
N ARG A 379 0.29 -3.63 0.34
CA ARG A 379 -0.61 -4.78 0.18
C ARG A 379 -1.34 -4.68 -1.15
N ILE A 380 -1.06 -5.61 -2.05
CA ILE A 380 -1.36 -5.46 -3.49
C ILE A 380 -2.03 -6.69 -4.12
N LEU A 381 -2.84 -6.44 -5.16
CA LEU A 381 -3.39 -7.42 -6.10
C LEU A 381 -2.84 -7.11 -7.50
N ALA A 382 -1.87 -7.90 -7.96
CA ALA A 382 -1.11 -7.60 -9.18
C ALA A 382 -1.59 -8.44 -10.36
N HIS A 383 -2.56 -7.92 -11.12
CA HIS A 383 -3.08 -8.55 -12.34
C HIS A 383 -2.35 -8.08 -13.62
N THR A 384 -1.07 -7.71 -13.49
CA THR A 384 -0.21 -7.31 -14.60
C THR A 384 0.58 -8.51 -15.13
N VAL A 385 1.22 -8.39 -16.31
CA VAL A 385 2.07 -9.46 -16.90
C VAL A 385 3.58 -9.30 -16.66
N GLY A 386 4.06 -8.15 -16.19
CA GLY A 386 5.49 -7.88 -15.94
C GLY A 386 5.98 -8.20 -14.52
N GLN A 387 6.95 -7.44 -14.01
CA GLN A 387 7.41 -7.55 -12.62
C GLN A 387 6.27 -7.18 -11.66
N VAL A 388 6.17 -7.88 -10.53
CA VAL A 388 5.22 -7.57 -9.46
C VAL A 388 5.83 -6.57 -8.50
N VAL A 389 7.05 -6.84 -8.00
CA VAL A 389 7.76 -5.99 -7.05
C VAL A 389 9.18 -5.74 -7.53
N GLY A 390 9.64 -4.49 -7.46
CA GLY A 390 11.03 -4.12 -7.69
C GLY A 390 11.54 -3.20 -6.59
N PHE A 391 12.49 -3.66 -5.78
CA PHE A 391 13.22 -2.82 -4.81
C PHE A 391 14.39 -2.14 -5.52
N VAL A 392 14.54 -0.83 -5.35
CA VAL A 392 15.67 -0.08 -5.94
C VAL A 392 16.84 0.04 -4.96
N SER A 393 18.01 0.38 -5.49
CA SER A 393 19.24 0.60 -4.70
C SER A 393 19.00 1.47 -3.47
N GLY A 394 19.46 0.99 -2.31
CA GLY A 394 19.31 1.68 -1.02
C GLY A 394 17.95 1.48 -0.33
N ALA A 395 17.00 0.78 -0.94
CA ALA A 395 15.73 0.46 -0.28
C ALA A 395 15.95 -0.52 0.89
N ILE A 396 15.44 -0.21 2.09
CA ILE A 396 15.66 -1.06 3.28
C ILE A 396 14.39 -1.29 4.11
N GLY A 397 14.22 -2.50 4.64
CA GLY A 397 13.18 -2.82 5.61
C GLY A 397 11.75 -2.69 5.08
N ASN A 398 11.54 -2.69 3.75
CA ASN A 398 10.22 -2.58 3.17
C ASN A 398 9.50 -3.95 3.17
N VAL A 399 8.18 -3.94 3.28
CA VAL A 399 7.36 -5.17 3.30
C VAL A 399 6.27 -5.07 2.25
N VAL A 400 6.17 -6.09 1.41
CA VAL A 400 5.15 -6.17 0.36
C VAL A 400 4.35 -7.47 0.49
N GLU A 401 3.05 -7.37 0.67
CA GLU A 401 2.11 -8.48 0.58
C GLU A 401 1.45 -8.53 -0.80
N VAL A 402 1.69 -9.60 -1.54
CA VAL A 402 1.02 -9.89 -2.81
C VAL A 402 -0.16 -10.82 -2.52
N LEU A 403 -1.34 -10.25 -2.29
CA LEU A 403 -2.53 -11.04 -1.96
C LEU A 403 -3.00 -11.91 -3.12
N HIS A 404 -2.83 -11.43 -4.34
CA HIS A 404 -3.15 -12.17 -5.56
C HIS A 404 -2.12 -11.85 -6.66
N PRO A 405 -1.41 -12.84 -7.21
CA PRO A 405 -0.31 -12.63 -8.16
C PRO A 405 -0.78 -12.60 -9.64
N GLY A 406 -2.09 -12.48 -9.85
CA GLY A 406 -2.71 -12.60 -11.17
C GLY A 406 -2.75 -14.05 -11.62
N GLN A 407 -2.28 -14.33 -12.83
CA GLN A 407 -2.22 -15.69 -13.39
C GLN A 407 -0.95 -16.46 -13.03
N ARG A 408 -0.07 -15.91 -12.18
CA ARG A 408 1.22 -16.53 -11.85
C ARG A 408 1.03 -17.64 -10.83
N ALA A 409 1.76 -18.74 -11.03
CA ALA A 409 1.90 -19.80 -10.03
C ALA A 409 2.94 -19.47 -8.94
N SER A 410 3.84 -18.51 -9.20
CA SER A 410 4.90 -18.06 -8.29
C SER A 410 5.17 -16.57 -8.47
N VAL A 411 5.51 -15.88 -7.37
CA VAL A 411 5.97 -14.48 -7.37
C VAL A 411 7.48 -14.35 -7.43
N ALA A 412 8.24 -15.41 -7.13
CA ALA A 412 9.71 -15.35 -7.03
C ALA A 412 10.37 -14.82 -8.31
N GLY A 413 9.97 -15.31 -9.49
CA GLY A 413 10.48 -14.83 -10.78
C GLY A 413 9.99 -13.45 -11.20
N ALA A 414 9.03 -12.86 -10.47
CA ALA A 414 8.47 -11.54 -10.74
C ALA A 414 8.93 -10.49 -9.71
N ILE A 415 9.88 -10.83 -8.84
CA ILE A 415 10.48 -9.94 -7.87
C ILE A 415 11.90 -9.60 -8.35
N THR A 416 12.27 -8.33 -8.23
CA THR A 416 13.65 -7.88 -8.42
C THR A 416 14.07 -7.09 -7.19
N ASP A 417 15.21 -7.43 -6.62
CA ASP A 417 15.77 -6.73 -5.48
C ASP A 417 17.15 -6.16 -5.84
N ASP A 418 17.15 -4.92 -6.32
CA ASP A 418 18.36 -4.17 -6.65
C ASP A 418 18.84 -3.32 -5.46
N SER A 419 18.29 -3.55 -4.25
CA SER A 419 18.56 -2.72 -3.07
C SER A 419 19.99 -2.83 -2.52
N GLY A 420 20.68 -3.93 -2.84
CA GLY A 420 21.96 -4.31 -2.26
C GLY A 420 21.86 -4.85 -0.83
N GLN A 421 20.64 -5.08 -0.30
CA GLN A 421 20.44 -5.69 1.01
C GLN A 421 20.40 -7.21 0.92
N GLU A 422 20.80 -7.88 2.01
CA GLU A 422 20.51 -9.30 2.18
C GLU A 422 19.00 -9.52 2.36
N LEU A 423 18.51 -10.69 1.96
CA LEU A 423 17.10 -11.06 2.14
C LEU A 423 16.75 -11.29 3.61
N ASP A 424 17.71 -11.31 4.52
CA ASP A 424 17.48 -11.53 5.94
C ASP A 424 18.22 -10.51 6.80
N GLY A 425 17.62 -10.13 7.94
CA GLY A 425 18.17 -9.13 8.85
C GLY A 425 17.44 -7.78 8.81
N PRO A 426 17.82 -6.80 9.66
CA PRO A 426 17.00 -5.62 9.97
C PRO A 426 16.73 -4.69 8.79
N ASN A 427 17.54 -4.78 7.73
CA ASN A 427 17.39 -3.99 6.51
C ASN A 427 16.75 -4.78 5.35
N ALA A 428 16.43 -6.06 5.55
CA ALA A 428 15.87 -6.90 4.50
C ALA A 428 14.55 -6.33 3.96
N ASN A 429 14.42 -6.35 2.64
CA ASN A 429 13.13 -6.16 2.00
C ASN A 429 12.40 -7.51 1.94
N VAL A 430 11.10 -7.51 2.24
CA VAL A 430 10.32 -8.73 2.40
C VAL A 430 9.16 -8.74 1.42
N VAL A 431 8.95 -9.89 0.77
CA VAL A 431 7.76 -10.14 -0.05
C VAL A 431 7.05 -11.39 0.45
N HIS A 432 5.75 -11.29 0.71
CA HIS A 432 4.90 -12.41 1.11
C HIS A 432 3.74 -12.55 0.14
N SER A 433 3.52 -13.75 -0.37
CA SER A 433 2.39 -14.07 -1.24
C SER A 433 1.59 -15.23 -0.65
N PRO A 434 0.52 -14.95 0.12
CA PRO A 434 -0.32 -16.00 0.70
C PRO A 434 -0.95 -16.92 -0.35
N ALA A 435 -1.30 -16.38 -1.53
CA ALA A 435 -1.94 -17.15 -2.60
C ALA A 435 -1.00 -18.19 -3.24
N THR A 436 0.32 -17.95 -3.26
CA THR A 436 1.32 -18.90 -3.76
C THR A 436 2.06 -19.64 -2.64
N GLY A 437 1.84 -19.26 -1.38
CA GLY A 437 2.54 -19.80 -0.21
C GLY A 437 3.99 -19.34 -0.07
N GLU A 438 4.44 -18.35 -0.85
CA GLU A 438 5.84 -17.93 -0.88
C GLU A 438 6.13 -16.83 0.15
N ARG A 439 7.22 -16.99 0.89
CA ARG A 439 7.79 -16.00 1.83
C ARG A 439 9.23 -15.73 1.45
N ILE A 440 9.52 -14.54 0.97
CA ILE A 440 10.83 -14.14 0.44
C ILE A 440 11.39 -13.06 1.36
N GLY A 441 12.41 -13.43 2.11
CA GLY A 441 13.10 -12.58 3.08
C GLY A 441 12.47 -12.49 4.47
N SER A 442 13.23 -11.96 5.44
CA SER A 442 12.77 -11.73 6.82
C SER A 442 13.57 -10.64 7.54
N ILE A 443 12.87 -9.60 8.02
CA ILE A 443 13.48 -8.51 8.80
C ILE A 443 14.13 -9.01 10.10
N SER A 444 13.58 -10.06 10.72
CA SER A 444 14.15 -10.62 11.95
C SER A 444 15.36 -11.52 11.70
N GLY A 445 15.64 -11.85 10.44
CA GLY A 445 16.64 -12.85 10.07
C GLY A 445 16.16 -14.29 10.27
N TYR A 446 14.90 -14.53 10.65
CA TYR A 446 14.38 -15.88 10.86
C TYR A 446 12.86 -15.96 10.66
N PHE A 447 12.34 -17.18 10.50
CA PHE A 447 10.92 -17.49 10.61
C PHE A 447 10.69 -18.26 11.92
N HIS A 448 9.74 -17.80 12.73
CA HIS A 448 9.47 -18.39 14.03
C HIS A 448 7.97 -18.60 14.25
N ASP A 449 7.56 -19.86 14.32
CA ASP A 449 6.22 -20.24 14.75
C ASP A 449 6.29 -20.76 16.19
N GLN A 450 5.60 -20.10 17.10
CA GLN A 450 5.62 -20.39 18.53
C GLN A 450 4.19 -20.66 19.02
N LEU A 451 3.93 -21.87 19.52
CA LEU A 451 2.65 -22.18 20.19
C LEU A 451 2.73 -21.92 21.70
N SER A 452 3.87 -22.24 22.32
CA SER A 452 4.17 -21.89 23.70
C SER A 452 5.68 -21.79 23.92
N ARG A 453 6.11 -20.91 24.83
CA ARG A 453 7.52 -20.69 25.12
C ARG A 453 8.14 -21.89 25.84
N ALA A 454 9.15 -22.48 25.23
CA ALA A 454 9.93 -23.61 25.72
C ALA A 454 11.19 -23.18 26.50
N GLY A 455 11.62 -21.92 26.36
CA GLY A 455 12.82 -21.41 27.04
C GLY A 455 14.13 -21.81 26.36
N VAL A 456 14.07 -22.21 25.09
CA VAL A 456 15.24 -22.58 24.28
C VAL A 456 16.03 -21.33 23.89
N THR A 457 17.36 -21.41 23.96
CA THR A 457 18.26 -20.38 23.43
C THR A 457 18.52 -20.63 21.94
N TRP A 458 18.07 -19.71 21.10
CA TRP A 458 18.31 -19.76 19.66
C TRP A 458 19.56 -18.96 19.28
N ASN A 459 20.41 -19.51 18.41
CA ASN A 459 21.52 -18.76 17.80
C ASN A 459 21.09 -18.15 16.44
N ALA A 460 21.99 -17.40 15.79
CA ALA A 460 21.73 -16.76 14.51
C ALA A 460 21.59 -17.75 13.33
N GLU A 461 22.16 -18.95 13.44
CA GLU A 461 22.08 -20.00 12.41
C GLU A 461 20.72 -20.71 12.40
N HIS A 462 19.97 -20.66 13.51
CA HIS A 462 18.62 -21.20 13.63
C HIS A 462 17.59 -20.30 12.91
N ARG A 463 17.61 -20.29 11.58
CA ARG A 463 16.77 -19.43 10.71
C ARG A 463 15.31 -19.87 10.62
N TRP A 464 15.02 -21.14 10.90
CA TRP A 464 13.66 -21.68 10.93
C TRP A 464 13.39 -22.27 12.31
N ARG A 465 12.39 -21.75 13.02
CA ARG A 465 12.12 -22.07 14.42
C ARG A 465 10.68 -22.52 14.57
N LYS A 466 10.49 -23.67 15.22
CA LYS A 466 9.19 -24.21 15.64
C LYS A 466 9.28 -24.48 17.13
N GLU A 467 8.52 -23.77 17.95
CA GLU A 467 8.67 -23.82 19.41
C GLU A 467 7.37 -24.25 20.13
N ARG A 468 7.52 -25.20 21.06
CA ARG A 468 6.48 -25.64 22.00
C ARG A 468 7.12 -26.23 23.26
N ALA A 469 6.56 -25.89 24.44
CA ALA A 469 7.18 -26.20 25.73
C ALA A 469 7.26 -27.69 26.14
N LYS A 470 6.46 -28.57 25.55
CA LYS A 470 6.41 -30.00 25.94
C LYS A 470 6.86 -30.91 24.80
N ILE A 471 6.16 -30.84 23.67
CA ILE A 471 6.33 -31.72 22.52
C ILE A 471 6.23 -30.86 21.27
N ALA A 472 7.32 -30.68 20.54
CA ALA A 472 7.34 -30.07 19.21
C ALA A 472 7.50 -31.19 18.17
N VAL A 473 6.47 -31.42 17.35
CA VAL A 473 6.48 -32.40 16.27
C VAL A 473 6.27 -31.66 14.96
N GLN A 474 7.16 -31.88 14.00
CA GLN A 474 6.96 -31.48 12.62
C GLN A 474 6.52 -32.71 11.84
N ALA A 475 5.26 -32.71 11.40
CA ALA A 475 4.69 -33.79 10.61
C ALA A 475 4.74 -33.43 9.11
N PHE A 476 5.08 -34.41 8.30
CA PHE A 476 5.02 -34.34 6.84
C PHE A 476 4.14 -35.51 6.34
N GLY A 477 3.41 -35.32 5.25
CA GLY A 477 2.48 -36.33 4.73
C GLY A 477 2.33 -36.25 3.21
N THR A 478 1.77 -37.30 2.63
CA THR A 478 1.43 -37.41 1.19
C THR A 478 0.02 -37.99 1.07
N ASP A 479 -0.52 -38.13 -0.14
CA ASP A 479 -1.85 -38.72 -0.35
C ASP A 479 -1.91 -40.25 -0.12
N GLY A 480 -0.79 -40.88 0.26
CA GLY A 480 -0.70 -42.32 0.52
C GLY A 480 -0.46 -43.19 -0.72
N THR A 481 -0.34 -42.60 -1.91
CA THR A 481 0.02 -43.35 -3.13
C THR A 481 1.41 -43.96 -3.00
N ALA A 482 1.57 -45.18 -3.48
CA ALA A 482 2.87 -45.87 -3.49
C ALA A 482 3.93 -45.04 -4.22
N ASP A 483 5.17 -45.10 -3.73
CA ASP A 483 6.33 -44.31 -4.17
C ASP A 483 6.29 -42.81 -3.86
N ASN A 484 5.22 -42.31 -3.23
CA ASN A 484 5.24 -40.97 -2.70
C ASN A 484 6.33 -40.80 -1.64
N LEU A 485 6.92 -39.60 -1.62
CA LEU A 485 8.03 -39.24 -0.75
C LEU A 485 7.63 -38.12 0.20
N THR A 486 8.08 -38.21 1.44
CA THR A 486 7.95 -37.14 2.42
C THR A 486 9.20 -37.04 3.26
N GLY A 487 9.71 -35.84 3.53
CA GLY A 487 10.95 -35.69 4.29
C GLY A 487 11.66 -34.37 4.08
N ILE A 488 12.97 -34.39 4.32
CA ILE A 488 13.84 -33.20 4.28
C ILE A 488 14.93 -33.43 3.23
N ALA A 489 15.16 -32.44 2.38
CA ALA A 489 16.22 -32.45 1.40
C ALA A 489 17.02 -31.15 1.48
N VAL A 490 18.29 -31.23 1.08
CA VAL A 490 19.21 -30.11 0.96
C VAL A 490 19.68 -30.03 -0.49
N SER A 491 19.41 -28.89 -1.10
CA SER A 491 19.91 -28.52 -2.44
C SER A 491 21.07 -27.54 -2.32
N THR A 492 21.98 -27.56 -3.29
CA THR A 492 22.98 -26.49 -3.48
C THR A 492 22.84 -25.90 -4.87
N PRO A 493 23.24 -24.63 -5.10
CA PRO A 493 23.20 -24.03 -6.43
C PRO A 493 23.82 -24.94 -7.49
N GLY A 494 23.07 -25.23 -8.56
CA GLY A 494 23.50 -26.08 -9.67
C GLY A 494 23.39 -27.59 -9.46
N GLN A 495 22.89 -28.09 -8.32
CA GLN A 495 22.63 -29.51 -8.10
C GLN A 495 21.28 -29.74 -7.43
N ALA A 496 20.39 -30.46 -8.12
CA ALA A 496 19.00 -30.66 -7.69
C ALA A 496 18.88 -31.36 -6.33
N ASP A 497 19.78 -32.32 -6.01
CA ASP A 497 19.71 -33.06 -4.75
C ASP A 497 21.11 -33.41 -4.24
N ARG A 498 21.50 -32.89 -3.07
CA ARG A 498 22.79 -33.20 -2.45
C ARG A 498 22.69 -34.10 -1.24
N ALA A 499 21.71 -33.92 -0.36
CA ALA A 499 21.50 -34.83 0.75
C ALA A 499 20.05 -34.83 1.17
N SER A 500 19.51 -35.99 1.54
CA SER A 500 18.12 -36.07 1.97
C SER A 500 17.82 -37.23 2.89
N ILE A 501 16.74 -37.08 3.64
CA ILE A 501 16.11 -38.12 4.45
C ILE A 501 14.64 -38.15 4.06
N TRP A 502 14.21 -39.24 3.43
CA TRP A 502 12.83 -39.41 2.96
C TRP A 502 12.20 -40.62 3.61
N HIS A 503 10.93 -40.52 3.97
CA HIS A 503 10.05 -41.65 4.12
C HIS A 503 9.36 -41.90 2.77
N ARG A 504 9.54 -43.10 2.23
CA ARG A 504 8.87 -43.54 1.01
C ARG A 504 7.76 -44.52 1.38
N ILE A 505 6.57 -44.25 0.85
CA ILE A 505 5.40 -45.09 1.03
C ILE A 505 5.50 -46.30 0.10
N GLY A 506 5.46 -47.50 0.69
CA GLY A 506 5.39 -48.74 -0.06
C GLY A 506 3.96 -49.06 -0.51
N ALA A 507 3.81 -50.03 -1.40
CA ALA A 507 2.49 -50.57 -1.74
C ALA A 507 1.78 -51.23 -0.54
N THR A 508 2.53 -51.51 0.53
CA THR A 508 2.03 -51.99 1.83
C THR A 508 2.83 -51.30 2.94
N ILE A 509 2.30 -51.24 4.17
CA ILE A 509 3.01 -50.68 5.34
C ILE A 509 4.34 -51.39 5.57
N ALA A 510 4.43 -52.70 5.28
CA ALA A 510 5.68 -53.45 5.42
C ALA A 510 6.77 -52.99 4.43
N ALA A 511 6.38 -52.36 3.32
CA ALA A 511 7.26 -51.82 2.29
C ALA A 511 7.57 -50.33 2.49
N ASP A 512 7.03 -49.70 3.54
CA ASP A 512 7.41 -48.35 3.96
C ASP A 512 8.86 -48.36 4.42
N ARG A 513 9.61 -47.33 4.02
CA ARG A 513 11.04 -47.26 4.30
C ARG A 513 11.55 -45.84 4.39
N TRP A 514 12.59 -45.65 5.19
CA TRP A 514 13.38 -44.44 5.25
C TRP A 514 14.59 -44.56 4.32
N GLU A 515 14.76 -43.60 3.42
CA GLU A 515 15.90 -43.48 2.52
C GLU A 515 16.78 -42.32 2.97
N TRP A 516 18.09 -42.55 3.12
CA TRP A 516 19.11 -41.55 3.36
C TRP A 516 20.01 -41.42 2.14
N ARG A 517 20.06 -40.22 1.56
CA ARG A 517 20.85 -39.93 0.36
C ARG A 517 22.04 -39.06 0.70
N GLY A 518 23.23 -39.51 0.31
CA GLY A 518 24.48 -38.79 0.51
C GLY A 518 24.82 -37.78 -0.59
N PHE A 519 25.90 -37.02 -0.36
CA PHE A 519 26.45 -36.03 -1.30
C PHE A 519 27.07 -36.69 -2.53
N GLY A 520 26.36 -36.67 -3.67
CA GLY A 520 26.80 -37.24 -4.93
C GLY A 520 25.94 -38.44 -5.36
N GLN A 521 25.71 -38.56 -6.66
CA GLN A 521 24.64 -39.37 -7.26
C GLN A 521 24.56 -40.83 -6.77
N GLY A 522 23.36 -41.26 -6.38
CA GLY A 522 22.94 -42.67 -6.34
C GLY A 522 23.12 -43.44 -5.03
N GLU A 523 23.82 -42.90 -4.03
CA GLU A 523 24.03 -43.62 -2.77
C GLU A 523 22.84 -43.42 -1.82
N VAL A 524 22.03 -44.47 -1.68
CA VAL A 524 20.87 -44.47 -0.80
C VAL A 524 21.03 -45.58 0.25
N MET A 525 21.15 -45.22 1.52
CA MET A 525 20.95 -46.17 2.62
C MET A 525 19.46 -46.26 2.93
N THR A 526 18.95 -47.46 3.12
CA THR A 526 17.53 -47.70 3.37
C THR A 526 17.33 -48.38 4.70
N LEU A 527 16.36 -47.89 5.49
CA LEU A 527 15.87 -48.47 6.72
C LEU A 527 14.39 -48.81 6.57
N ASP A 528 14.03 -50.08 6.59
CA ASP A 528 12.64 -50.52 6.61
C ASP A 528 12.31 -51.20 7.96
N SER A 529 11.16 -51.89 8.02
CA SER A 529 10.74 -52.61 9.22
C SER A 529 11.63 -53.81 9.60
N ALA A 530 12.48 -54.28 8.69
CA ALA A 530 13.29 -55.49 8.85
C ALA A 530 14.80 -55.22 8.94
N ALA A 531 15.32 -54.21 8.23
CA ALA A 531 16.77 -54.03 8.08
C ALA A 531 17.21 -52.59 7.74
N LEU A 532 18.51 -52.33 7.98
CA LEU A 532 19.27 -51.22 7.41
C LEU A 532 20.20 -51.78 6.31
N TYR A 533 20.03 -51.35 5.06
CA TYR A 533 20.76 -51.88 3.91
C TYR A 533 21.05 -50.81 2.84
N PRO A 534 22.12 -50.95 2.04
CA PRO A 534 22.30 -50.11 0.85
C PRO A 534 21.21 -50.43 -0.18
N THR A 535 20.66 -49.42 -0.84
CA THR A 535 19.56 -49.62 -1.78
C THR A 535 20.03 -50.42 -2.99
N ARG A 536 19.36 -51.55 -3.20
CA ARG A 536 19.67 -52.52 -4.26
C ARG A 536 19.33 -51.90 -5.62
N ASN A 537 20.34 -51.54 -6.40
CA ASN A 537 20.18 -51.56 -7.85
C ASN A 537 20.26 -53.03 -8.30
N ALA A 538 19.59 -53.38 -9.39
CA ALA A 538 19.34 -54.77 -9.82
C ALA A 538 20.59 -55.66 -10.04
N ASP A 539 21.80 -55.12 -9.89
CA ASP A 539 23.07 -55.83 -9.99
C ASP A 539 23.68 -56.05 -8.59
N ASP A 540 23.75 -57.30 -8.12
CA ASP A 540 24.36 -57.74 -6.85
C ASP A 540 25.82 -57.24 -6.65
N ALA A 541 26.47 -56.75 -7.72
CA ALA A 541 27.80 -56.15 -7.65
C ALA A 541 27.86 -54.90 -6.75
N GLN A 542 26.73 -54.22 -6.49
CA GLN A 542 26.72 -53.01 -5.65
C GLN A 542 26.60 -53.29 -4.14
N ASP A 543 26.16 -54.49 -3.72
CA ASP A 543 26.03 -54.83 -2.29
C ASP A 543 27.39 -54.84 -1.59
N ARG A 544 28.46 -55.18 -2.32
CA ARG A 544 29.86 -55.16 -1.84
C ARG A 544 30.51 -53.78 -1.92
N GLY A 545 29.87 -52.81 -2.59
CA GLY A 545 30.45 -51.51 -2.88
C GLY A 545 30.37 -50.50 -1.73
N LYS A 546 29.65 -50.82 -0.65
CA LYS A 546 29.38 -49.90 0.47
C LYS A 546 30.03 -50.39 1.75
N SER A 547 30.87 -49.53 2.34
CA SER A 547 31.52 -49.80 3.62
C SER A 547 30.78 -49.13 4.79
N LEU A 548 30.62 -49.87 5.89
CA LEU A 548 30.19 -49.31 7.17
C LEU A 548 31.40 -48.71 7.89
N GLY A 549 31.69 -47.45 7.56
CA GLY A 549 32.85 -46.71 8.07
C GLY A 549 34.00 -46.63 7.06
N LYS A 550 35.05 -45.90 7.42
CA LYS A 550 36.27 -45.76 6.61
C LYS A 550 37.51 -45.74 7.50
N SER A 551 38.69 -45.86 6.91
CA SER A 551 39.96 -45.93 7.64
C SER A 551 40.18 -44.78 8.62
N THR A 552 39.67 -43.58 8.31
CA THR A 552 39.70 -42.38 9.15
C THR A 552 38.53 -42.25 10.13
N ASN A 553 37.40 -42.92 9.86
CA ASN A 553 36.19 -42.88 10.68
C ASN A 553 35.71 -44.31 10.93
N ARG A 554 36.32 -44.97 11.93
CA ARG A 554 36.03 -46.37 12.29
C ARG A 554 35.04 -46.45 13.44
N TRP A 555 34.21 -47.47 13.42
CA TRP A 555 33.43 -47.84 14.60
C TRP A 555 34.38 -48.28 15.72
N LYS A 556 34.14 -47.80 16.94
CA LYS A 556 34.95 -48.19 18.10
C LYS A 556 34.81 -49.69 18.41
N ALA A 557 33.60 -50.23 18.27
CA ALA A 557 33.26 -51.63 18.46
C ALA A 557 31.96 -51.95 17.71
N LEU A 558 31.77 -53.22 17.35
CA LEU A 558 30.51 -53.75 16.83
C LEU A 558 30.03 -54.86 17.77
N TYR A 559 28.76 -54.77 18.20
CA TYR A 559 28.10 -55.84 18.94
C TYR A 559 27.13 -56.53 17.99
N THR A 560 27.42 -57.78 17.66
CA THR A 560 26.61 -58.57 16.73
C THR A 560 26.34 -59.94 17.30
N VAL A 561 25.16 -60.47 16.98
CA VAL A 561 24.79 -61.87 17.23
C VAL A 561 25.32 -62.75 16.10
N LEU A 562 25.30 -62.25 14.87
CA LEU A 562 25.63 -62.96 13.64
C LEU A 562 26.26 -61.99 12.63
N VAL A 563 27.44 -62.30 12.12
CA VAL A 563 27.94 -61.72 10.86
C VAL A 563 27.70 -62.75 9.79
N ASP A 564 26.88 -62.42 8.80
CA ASP A 564 26.62 -63.28 7.64
C ASP A 564 27.46 -62.77 6.46
N TYR A 565 28.26 -63.64 5.86
CA TYR A 565 29.10 -63.33 4.70
C TYR A 565 28.48 -63.76 3.37
N GLY A 566 27.24 -64.29 3.39
CA GLY A 566 26.57 -64.90 2.24
C GLY A 566 26.81 -66.40 2.15
N ASP A 567 26.00 -67.08 1.32
CA ASP A 567 26.07 -68.53 1.05
C ASP A 567 26.05 -69.43 2.31
N GLY A 568 25.48 -68.91 3.42
CA GLY A 568 25.40 -69.60 4.71
C GLY A 568 26.68 -69.58 5.55
N VAL A 569 27.70 -68.81 5.16
CA VAL A 569 28.95 -68.65 5.91
C VAL A 569 28.78 -67.56 6.97
N VAL A 570 28.98 -67.90 8.24
CA VAL A 570 28.68 -67.00 9.36
C VAL A 570 29.77 -66.93 10.42
N ASP A 571 29.90 -65.79 11.08
CA ASP A 571 30.58 -65.64 12.38
C ASP A 571 29.56 -65.38 13.49
N THR A 572 29.49 -66.26 14.48
CA THR A 572 28.57 -66.12 15.62
C THR A 572 29.19 -66.54 16.94
N ALA A 573 28.44 -66.38 18.04
CA ALA A 573 28.86 -66.72 19.39
C ALA A 573 27.69 -67.11 20.28
N GLY A 574 27.85 -68.14 21.10
CA GLY A 574 26.81 -68.61 22.00
C GLY A 574 27.33 -69.52 23.13
N PRO A 575 26.43 -69.99 24.01
CA PRO A 575 26.74 -71.02 24.98
C PRO A 575 26.80 -72.42 24.33
N GLY A 576 27.59 -73.34 24.90
CA GLY A 576 27.66 -74.74 24.44
C GLY A 576 28.47 -74.98 23.16
N SER A 577 28.58 -76.26 22.77
CA SER A 577 29.22 -76.68 21.52
C SER A 577 28.30 -76.35 20.33
N PRO A 578 28.83 -75.83 19.21
CA PRO A 578 28.01 -75.61 18.02
C PRO A 578 27.66 -76.92 17.29
N GLU A 579 28.38 -78.01 17.54
CA GLU A 579 28.13 -79.33 16.92
C GLU A 579 26.75 -79.87 17.29
N GLY A 580 25.95 -80.20 16.26
CA GLY A 580 24.57 -80.66 16.39
C GLY A 580 23.56 -79.55 16.70
N VAL A 581 24.01 -78.29 16.85
CA VAL A 581 23.15 -77.18 17.29
C VAL A 581 23.09 -76.06 16.27
N VAL A 582 24.23 -75.58 15.78
CA VAL A 582 24.30 -74.39 14.92
C VAL A 582 24.46 -74.82 13.45
N PRO A 583 23.44 -74.63 12.59
CA PRO A 583 23.58 -74.84 11.15
C PRO A 583 24.40 -73.72 10.52
N ALA A 584 25.38 -74.08 9.68
CA ALA A 584 26.23 -73.12 8.96
C ALA A 584 26.99 -73.83 7.82
N ALA A 585 27.38 -73.10 6.77
CA ALA A 585 28.21 -73.63 5.68
C ALA A 585 29.70 -73.75 6.11
N PRO A 586 30.49 -74.64 5.46
CA PRO A 586 31.94 -74.69 5.67
C PRO A 586 32.60 -73.32 5.48
N GLY A 587 33.56 -72.97 6.34
CA GLY A 587 34.18 -71.65 6.43
C GLY A 587 33.65 -70.77 7.56
N SER A 588 32.51 -71.13 8.17
CA SER A 588 31.92 -70.42 9.31
C SER A 588 32.74 -70.55 10.59
N THR A 589 32.65 -69.56 11.48
CA THR A 589 33.29 -69.60 12.81
C THR A 589 32.32 -69.38 13.97
N TYR A 590 32.62 -70.00 15.10
CA TYR A 590 31.80 -69.90 16.33
C TYR A 590 32.67 -69.67 17.56
N ARG A 591 32.33 -68.64 18.36
CA ARG A 591 32.97 -68.35 19.65
C ARG A 591 32.10 -68.84 20.80
N ARG A 592 32.57 -69.83 21.55
CA ARG A 592 31.85 -70.36 22.72
C ARG A 592 32.07 -69.47 23.93
N LYS A 593 31.02 -68.82 24.42
CA LYS A 593 31.09 -67.82 25.51
C LYS A 593 31.56 -68.37 26.87
N GLY A 594 31.57 -69.69 27.05
CA GLY A 594 32.10 -70.37 28.23
C GLY A 594 33.07 -71.51 27.89
N GLY A 595 33.71 -71.44 26.72
CA GLY A 595 34.68 -72.45 26.30
C GLY A 595 36.01 -72.28 27.04
N GLY A 596 36.61 -73.40 27.46
CA GLY A 596 37.99 -73.43 27.97
C GLY A 596 39.01 -73.52 26.84
N ALA A 597 40.26 -73.82 27.18
CA ALA A 597 41.30 -74.11 26.19
C ALA A 597 40.81 -75.17 25.17
N ALA A 598 41.10 -74.96 23.89
CA ALA A 598 40.67 -75.81 22.76
C ALA A 598 39.16 -75.99 22.57
N THR A 599 38.30 -75.21 23.26
CA THR A 599 36.84 -75.24 23.07
C THR A 599 36.22 -73.84 23.03
N GLY A 600 37.04 -72.79 22.99
CA GLY A 600 36.60 -71.40 22.88
C GLY A 600 36.25 -70.98 21.46
N PHE A 601 36.85 -71.61 20.45
CA PHE A 601 36.71 -71.26 19.04
C PHE A 601 36.52 -72.51 18.18
N TYR A 602 35.54 -72.50 17.28
CA TYR A 602 35.23 -73.58 16.35
C TYR A 602 35.21 -73.07 14.92
N VAL A 603 35.63 -73.92 13.99
CA VAL A 603 35.55 -73.70 12.54
C VAL A 603 34.71 -74.81 11.92
N LYS A 604 33.80 -74.45 11.02
CA LYS A 604 33.02 -75.40 10.23
C LYS A 604 33.86 -75.88 9.05
N GLU A 605 34.19 -77.16 8.99
CA GLU A 605 35.07 -77.69 7.92
C GLU A 605 34.32 -78.51 6.87
N THR A 606 33.24 -79.21 7.27
CA THR A 606 32.49 -80.13 6.40
C THR A 606 31.00 -80.13 6.76
N GLY A 607 30.17 -80.85 5.97
CA GLY A 607 28.76 -81.10 6.33
C GLY A 607 27.69 -80.23 5.62
N GLY A 608 28.05 -79.47 4.58
CA GLY A 608 27.11 -78.59 3.88
C GLY A 608 26.56 -77.50 4.82
N THR A 609 25.30 -77.07 4.64
CA THR A 609 24.61 -76.10 5.51
C THR A 609 24.05 -76.70 6.81
N GLY A 610 24.34 -77.98 7.09
CA GLY A 610 23.83 -78.70 8.27
C GLY A 610 24.50 -78.29 9.59
N ASN A 611 24.12 -78.92 10.69
CA ASN A 611 24.60 -78.63 12.05
C ASN A 611 25.79 -79.48 12.51
N THR A 612 26.34 -80.37 11.68
CA THR A 612 27.49 -81.25 12.00
C THR A 612 28.79 -80.87 11.27
N GLY A 613 29.96 -81.27 11.76
CA GLY A 613 31.24 -80.97 11.13
C GLY A 613 31.92 -79.68 11.63
N TRP A 614 31.55 -79.23 12.84
CA TRP A 614 32.28 -78.21 13.59
C TRP A 614 33.49 -78.81 14.30
N VAL A 615 34.65 -78.21 14.09
CA VAL A 615 35.91 -78.65 14.70
C VAL A 615 36.45 -77.53 15.59
N ALA A 616 36.73 -77.84 16.85
CA ALA A 616 37.36 -76.88 17.76
C ALA A 616 38.84 -76.66 17.38
N LYS A 617 39.34 -75.42 17.48
CA LYS A 617 40.69 -75.03 17.07
C LYS A 617 41.53 -74.47 18.21
#